data_AF-A0A401M5I0-F1
#
_entry.id   AF-A0A401M5I0-F1
#
_cell.length_a   1.000
_cell.length_b   1.000
_cell.length_c   1.000
_cell.angle_alpha   90.00
_cell.angle_beta   90.00
_cell.angle_gamma   90.00
#
_symmetry.space_group_name_H-M   'P 1'
#
loop_
_entity.id
_entity.type
_entity.pdbx_description
1 polymer ?
#
loop_
_entity_poly.entity_id
_entity_poly.type
_entity_poly.pdbx_seq_one_letter_code
_entity_poly.pdbx_strand_id
1 'polypeptide(L)'
;MASWFPALPGWPSSTSSASRTGKERWFTAYTKKLVIAFVEQLMVRKDLAAIDTCVGPEYHQHNPSFPGGVTGLKAGAGAYFEQFPQLRVVPKRITSGERGQAVIDLFRVRDGKIVEHWDAVQDVSETSANDNTTF
;
A
#
# COMPACT_ATOMS: atom_id res chain seq x y z
N MET A 1 25.45 6.76 -34.77
CA MET A 1 25.95 6.67 -33.38
C MET A 1 24.84 6.06 -32.56
N ALA A 2 24.81 4.73 -32.52
CA ALA A 2 25.19 3.89 -31.37
C ALA A 2 23.97 3.63 -30.45
N SER A 3 23.21 2.60 -30.84
CA SER A 3 22.12 1.98 -30.08
C SER A 3 22.69 1.32 -28.82
N TRP A 4 22.23 1.75 -27.65
CA TRP A 4 22.61 1.22 -26.34
C TRP A 4 21.53 0.28 -25.81
N PHE A 5 21.44 -0.93 -26.34
CA PHE A 5 20.92 -2.08 -25.59
C PHE A 5 21.58 -3.36 -26.11
N PRO A 6 22.38 -4.08 -25.30
CA PRO A 6 22.76 -5.44 -25.64
C PRO A 6 21.54 -6.36 -25.51
N ALA A 7 21.34 -7.24 -26.51
CA ALA A 7 20.38 -8.31 -26.45
C ALA A 7 20.71 -9.25 -25.27
N LEU A 8 19.79 -9.38 -24.31
CA LEU A 8 19.91 -10.33 -23.21
C LEU A 8 19.59 -11.75 -23.72
N PRO A 9 20.48 -12.75 -23.55
CA PRO A 9 20.18 -14.13 -23.92
C PRO A 9 19.44 -14.86 -22.80
N GLY A 10 18.39 -15.60 -23.18
CA GLY A 10 17.90 -16.77 -22.42
C GLY A 10 16.86 -16.50 -21.34
N TRP A 11 15.64 -16.10 -21.73
CA TRP A 11 14.48 -16.35 -20.88
C TRP A 11 14.03 -17.81 -21.12
N PRO A 12 13.96 -18.69 -20.11
CA PRO A 12 13.37 -20.00 -20.31
C PRO A 12 11.87 -19.84 -20.59
N SER A 13 11.42 -20.34 -21.75
CA SER A 13 10.00 -20.54 -22.04
C SER A 13 9.44 -21.60 -21.09
N SER A 14 9.05 -21.20 -19.89
CA SER A 14 8.25 -22.03 -19.00
C SER A 14 6.77 -21.85 -19.35
N THR A 15 6.31 -22.55 -20.40
CA THR A 15 4.89 -22.87 -20.53
C THR A 15 4.56 -23.97 -19.52
N SER A 16 4.44 -23.59 -18.25
CA SER A 16 3.73 -24.42 -17.28
C SER A 16 2.32 -23.87 -17.16
N SER A 17 1.40 -24.44 -17.94
CA SER A 17 -0.03 -24.40 -17.63
C SER A 17 -0.26 -25.30 -16.42
N ALA A 18 0.25 -24.90 -15.25
CA ALA A 18 -0.21 -25.43 -13.99
C ALA A 18 -1.62 -24.83 -13.76
N SER A 19 -2.61 -25.70 -13.67
CA SER A 19 -3.94 -25.33 -13.22
C SER A 19 -3.83 -24.65 -11.86
N ARG A 20 -4.05 -23.34 -11.83
CA ARG A 20 -4.11 -22.58 -10.57
C ARG A 20 -5.19 -23.20 -9.71
N THR A 21 -4.78 -23.83 -8.62
CA THR A 21 -5.71 -24.48 -7.69
C THR A 21 -6.59 -23.40 -7.05
N GLY A 22 -7.83 -23.74 -6.68
CA GLY A 22 -8.81 -22.79 -6.13
C GLY A 22 -8.36 -22.00 -4.89
N LYS A 23 -7.21 -22.33 -4.30
CA LYS A 23 -6.53 -21.52 -3.28
C LYS A 23 -6.07 -20.18 -3.85
N GLU A 24 -5.47 -20.05 -5.03
CA GLU A 24 -4.86 -18.77 -5.50
C GLU A 24 -5.87 -17.63 -5.80
N ARG A 25 -7.16 -17.80 -5.50
CA ARG A 25 -8.21 -16.76 -5.60
C ARG A 25 -8.22 -15.80 -4.39
N TRP A 26 -7.13 -15.70 -3.61
CA TRP A 26 -7.07 -15.05 -2.28
C TRP A 26 -7.10 -13.50 -2.25
N PHE A 27 -7.88 -12.86 -3.12
CA PHE A 27 -8.63 -11.67 -2.69
C PHE A 27 -10.04 -12.13 -2.36
N THR A 28 -10.25 -12.67 -1.14
CA THR A 28 -11.64 -12.83 -0.69
C THR A 28 -12.25 -11.42 -0.65
N ALA A 29 -13.51 -11.29 -1.06
CA ALA A 29 -14.22 -10.01 -0.95
C ALA A 29 -14.16 -9.46 0.50
N TYR A 30 -14.02 -10.34 1.48
CA TYR A 30 -13.79 -10.03 2.88
C TYR A 30 -12.44 -9.32 3.14
N THR A 31 -11.30 -9.88 2.70
CA THR A 31 -9.98 -9.26 2.88
C THR A 31 -9.93 -7.86 2.29
N LYS A 32 -10.48 -7.70 1.08
CA LYS A 32 -10.57 -6.38 0.43
C LYS A 32 -11.42 -5.41 1.24
N LYS A 33 -12.59 -5.83 1.73
CA LYS A 33 -13.46 -5.00 2.56
C LYS A 33 -12.77 -4.59 3.88
N LEU A 34 -12.06 -5.51 4.53
CA LEU A 34 -11.30 -5.23 5.74
C LEU A 34 -10.24 -4.14 5.52
N VAL A 35 -9.41 -4.29 4.48
CA VAL A 35 -8.35 -3.32 4.18
C VAL A 35 -8.92 -1.95 3.79
N ILE A 36 -9.99 -1.93 2.98
CA ILE A 36 -10.66 -0.66 2.63
C ILE A 36 -11.22 0.01 3.88
N ALA A 37 -11.92 -0.73 4.74
CA ALA A 37 -12.47 -0.20 5.98
C ALA A 37 -11.37 0.33 6.91
N PHE A 38 -10.26 -0.39 7.02
CA PHE A 38 -9.10 0.03 7.80
C PHE A 38 -8.51 1.35 7.30
N VAL A 39 -8.24 1.47 6.00
CA VAL A 39 -7.71 2.71 5.39
C VAL A 39 -8.70 3.86 5.54
N GLU A 40 -9.99 3.61 5.33
CA GLU A 40 -11.02 4.63 5.47
C GLU A 40 -11.14 5.13 6.93
N GLN A 41 -11.17 4.24 7.91
CA GLN A 41 -11.26 4.63 9.32
C GLN A 41 -9.97 5.29 9.80
N LEU A 42 -8.82 4.70 9.53
CA LEU A 42 -7.55 5.21 10.03
C LEU A 42 -7.11 6.48 9.29
N MET A 43 -6.99 6.44 7.96
CA MET A 43 -6.33 7.51 7.21
C MET A 43 -7.29 8.66 6.84
N VAL A 44 -8.57 8.36 6.63
CA VAL A 44 -9.57 9.39 6.26
C VAL A 44 -10.25 9.95 7.50
N ARG A 45 -10.77 9.07 8.38
CA ARG A 45 -11.48 9.51 9.60
C ARG A 45 -10.54 9.80 10.77
N LYS A 46 -9.24 9.47 10.66
CA LYS A 46 -8.23 9.64 11.74
C LYS A 46 -8.60 8.86 13.01
N ASP A 47 -9.33 7.75 12.86
CA ASP A 47 -9.79 6.93 13.97
C ASP A 47 -8.75 5.87 14.33
N LEU A 48 -8.00 6.11 15.41
CA LEU A 48 -6.99 5.18 15.91
C LEU A 48 -7.60 3.88 16.46
N ALA A 49 -8.90 3.81 16.76
CA ALA A 49 -9.55 2.58 17.20
C ALA A 49 -9.60 1.52 16.08
N ALA A 50 -9.50 1.95 14.82
CA ALA A 50 -9.41 1.04 13.67
C ALA A 50 -8.22 0.06 13.79
N ILE A 51 -7.13 0.50 14.42
CA ILE A 51 -5.95 -0.35 14.65
C ILE A 51 -6.30 -1.49 15.60
N ASP A 52 -7.01 -1.19 16.70
CA ASP A 52 -7.41 -2.19 17.69
C ASP A 52 -8.35 -3.25 17.08
N THR A 53 -9.20 -2.83 16.14
CA THR A 53 -10.19 -3.71 15.50
C THR A 53 -9.64 -4.49 14.31
N CYS A 54 -8.76 -3.90 13.50
CA CYS A 54 -8.37 -4.47 12.21
C CYS A 54 -6.99 -5.13 12.23
N VAL A 55 -6.10 -4.73 13.13
CA VAL A 55 -4.70 -5.17 13.15
C VAL A 55 -4.51 -6.31 14.15
N GLY A 56 -3.73 -7.32 13.78
CA GLY A 56 -3.40 -8.46 14.62
C GLY A 56 -2.17 -8.21 15.49
N PRO A 57 -2.00 -8.93 16.61
CA PRO A 57 -0.87 -8.72 17.53
C PRO A 57 0.50 -9.01 16.89
N GLU A 58 0.55 -9.84 15.85
CA GLU A 58 1.77 -10.16 15.08
C GLU A 58 2.04 -9.17 13.92
N TYR A 59 1.58 -7.92 14.03
CA TYR A 59 1.77 -6.94 12.96
C TYR A 59 3.24 -6.58 12.74
N HIS A 60 3.68 -6.70 11.49
CA HIS A 60 5.01 -6.26 11.04
C HIS A 60 4.88 -5.05 10.12
N GLN A 61 5.61 -3.97 10.44
CA GLN A 61 5.72 -2.76 9.63
C GLN A 61 7.03 -2.79 8.87
N HIS A 62 6.97 -2.57 7.56
CA HIS A 62 8.16 -2.51 6.71
C HIS A 62 8.55 -1.09 6.31
N ASN A 63 7.68 -0.10 6.48
CA ASN A 63 8.08 1.30 6.32
C ASN A 63 9.07 1.70 7.43
N PRO A 64 10.34 2.01 7.09
CA PRO A 64 11.37 2.33 8.08
C PRO A 64 11.12 3.65 8.83
N SER A 65 10.21 4.50 8.33
CA SER A 65 9.80 5.74 8.97
C SER A 65 8.74 5.56 10.06
N PHE A 66 8.13 4.36 10.18
CA PHE A 66 7.14 4.06 11.20
C PHE A 66 7.67 3.05 12.22
N PRO A 67 7.40 3.24 13.53
CA PRO A 67 7.75 2.25 14.53
C PRO A 67 7.03 0.90 14.29
N GLY A 68 7.72 -0.19 14.60
CA GLY A 68 7.20 -1.55 14.43
C GLY A 68 6.14 -1.96 15.45
N GLY A 69 5.41 -3.03 15.14
CA GLY A 69 4.36 -3.61 16.00
C GLY A 69 3.10 -2.75 16.10
N VAL A 70 2.05 -3.30 16.72
CA VAL A 70 0.74 -2.64 16.83
C VAL A 70 0.81 -1.35 17.66
N THR A 71 1.53 -1.38 18.78
CA THR A 71 1.74 -0.20 19.64
C THR A 71 2.48 0.90 18.89
N GLY A 72 3.53 0.53 18.15
CA GLY A 72 4.32 1.46 17.35
C GLY A 72 3.51 2.09 16.23
N LEU A 73 2.70 1.29 15.53
CA LEU A 73 1.77 1.77 14.52
C LEU A 73 0.78 2.80 15.09
N LYS A 74 0.16 2.51 16.24
CA LYS A 74 -0.84 3.41 16.85
C LYS A 74 -0.24 4.72 17.31
N ALA A 75 0.92 4.68 17.96
CA ALA A 75 1.65 5.87 18.37
C ALA A 75 2.10 6.70 17.15
N GLY A 76 2.68 6.04 16.14
CA GLY A 76 3.15 6.68 14.92
C GLY A 76 2.02 7.34 14.12
N ALA A 77 0.86 6.68 13.98
CA ALA A 77 -0.30 7.26 13.32
C ALA A 77 -0.83 8.49 14.06
N GLY A 78 -0.93 8.45 15.39
CA GLY A 78 -1.33 9.60 16.20
C GLY A 78 -0.39 10.80 15.99
N ALA A 79 0.91 10.58 16.12
CA ALA A 79 1.92 11.63 15.91
C ALA A 79 1.89 12.18 14.48
N TYR A 80 1.70 11.33 13.47
CA TYR A 80 1.59 11.74 12.07
C TYR A 80 0.38 12.64 11.83
N PHE A 81 -0.78 12.33 12.43
CA PHE A 81 -1.97 13.16 12.29
C PHE A 81 -1.87 14.49 13.03
N GLU A 82 -1.17 14.54 14.16
CA GLU A 82 -0.84 15.78 14.87
C GLU A 82 0.14 16.66 14.09
N GLN A 83 1.14 16.03 13.44
CA GLN A 83 2.12 16.73 12.61
C GLN A 83 1.51 17.30 11.32
N PHE A 84 0.55 16.59 10.73
CA PHE A 84 -0.10 16.98 9.48
C PHE A 84 -1.62 17.15 9.67
N PRO A 85 -2.08 18.16 10.42
CA PRO A 85 -3.51 18.33 10.71
C PRO A 85 -4.35 18.57 9.44
N GLN A 86 -3.75 19.18 8.41
CA GLN A 86 -4.34 19.43 7.08
C GLN A 86 -4.31 18.22 6.13
N LEU A 87 -3.70 17.10 6.54
CA LEU A 87 -3.66 15.88 5.73
C LEU A 87 -5.08 15.48 5.31
N ARG A 88 -5.26 15.35 4.00
CA ARG A 88 -6.49 14.87 3.37
C ARG A 88 -6.19 13.63 2.55
N VAL A 89 -6.56 12.47 3.08
CA VAL A 89 -6.52 11.22 2.32
C VAL A 89 -7.85 11.07 1.61
N VAL A 90 -7.81 10.94 0.29
CA VAL A 90 -8.97 10.57 -0.49
C VAL A 90 -8.66 9.20 -1.08
N PRO A 91 -9.27 8.10 -0.60
CA PRO A 91 -9.10 6.79 -1.19
C PRO A 91 -9.64 6.85 -2.62
N LYS A 92 -8.74 7.07 -3.57
CA LYS A 92 -9.11 7.43 -4.93
C LYS A 92 -8.50 6.45 -5.91
N ARG A 93 -9.37 5.97 -6.80
CA ARG A 93 -9.03 6.05 -8.23
C ARG A 93 -9.09 7.53 -8.60
N ILE A 94 -7.90 8.17 -8.61
CA ILE A 94 -7.54 9.50 -9.16
C ILE A 94 -8.30 10.76 -8.66
N THR A 95 -7.57 11.76 -8.13
CA THR A 95 -7.85 13.20 -8.41
C THR A 95 -6.61 14.07 -8.29
N SER A 96 -6.61 15.14 -9.08
CA SER A 96 -5.68 16.27 -9.08
C SER A 96 -5.92 17.29 -7.95
N GLY A 97 -4.83 17.73 -7.31
CA GLY A 97 -4.75 18.95 -6.47
C GLY A 97 -3.54 18.90 -5.53
N GLU A 98 -2.64 19.90 -5.65
CA GLU A 98 -1.25 20.03 -5.10
C GLU A 98 -0.39 18.76 -5.21
N ARG A 99 0.89 18.89 -5.58
CA ARG A 99 1.65 17.74 -6.14
C ARG A 99 1.54 16.48 -5.28
N GLY A 100 1.53 16.56 -3.95
CA GLY A 100 1.13 15.43 -3.11
C GLY A 100 2.00 14.19 -3.35
N GLN A 101 1.57 13.06 -2.79
CA GLN A 101 2.30 11.79 -2.90
C GLN A 101 1.41 10.71 -3.49
N ALA A 102 1.98 9.92 -4.40
CA ALA A 102 1.43 8.65 -4.80
C ALA A 102 1.96 7.57 -3.84
N VAL A 103 1.04 6.88 -3.17
CA VAL A 103 1.37 5.83 -2.21
C VAL A 103 0.73 4.53 -2.67
N ILE A 104 1.52 3.47 -2.66
CA ILE A 104 1.03 2.09 -2.81
C ILE A 104 1.22 1.39 -1.48
N ASP A 105 0.11 1.04 -0.85
CA ASP A 105 0.09 0.21 0.35
C ASP A 105 -0.20 -1.26 -0.03
N LEU A 106 0.61 -2.17 0.49
CA LEU A 106 0.41 -3.61 0.40
C LEU A 106 0.16 -4.18 1.79
N PHE A 107 -0.88 -4.99 1.93
CA PHE A 107 -1.27 -5.59 3.20
C PHE A 107 -1.31 -7.11 3.12
N ARG A 108 -0.75 -7.78 4.13
CA ARG A 108 -1.00 -9.19 4.39
C ARG A 108 -2.10 -9.32 5.43
N VAL A 109 -3.12 -10.12 5.12
CA VAL A 109 -4.21 -10.45 6.05
C VAL A 109 -4.17 -11.93 6.39
N ARG A 110 -4.25 -12.24 7.68
CA ARG A 110 -4.32 -13.59 8.24
C ARG A 110 -5.40 -13.62 9.32
N ASP A 111 -6.25 -14.64 9.31
CA ASP A 111 -7.31 -14.84 10.31
C ASP A 111 -8.21 -13.61 10.53
N GLY A 112 -8.49 -12.89 9.43
CA GLY A 112 -9.31 -11.69 9.42
C GLY A 112 -8.69 -10.47 10.10
N LYS A 113 -7.37 -10.45 10.26
CA LYS A 113 -6.58 -9.34 10.78
C LYS A 113 -5.46 -8.96 9.82
N ILE A 114 -5.13 -7.67 9.76
CA ILE A 114 -3.94 -7.17 9.08
C ILE A 114 -2.74 -7.52 9.96
N VAL A 115 -1.78 -8.27 9.41
CA VAL A 115 -0.60 -8.77 10.13
C VAL A 115 0.71 -8.30 9.52
N GLU A 116 0.67 -7.62 8.38
CA GLU A 116 1.86 -7.06 7.75
C GLU A 116 1.49 -5.95 6.78
N HIS A 117 2.36 -4.95 6.70
CA HIS A 117 2.21 -3.80 5.82
C HIS A 117 3.53 -3.36 5.21
N TRP A 118 3.48 -3.03 3.92
CA TRP A 118 4.53 -2.36 3.18
C TRP A 118 3.93 -1.15 2.49
N ASP A 119 4.70 -0.08 2.38
CA ASP A 119 4.37 1.01 1.47
C ASP A 119 5.53 1.36 0.55
N ALA A 120 5.17 1.99 -0.56
CA ALA A 120 6.08 2.71 -1.43
C ALA A 120 5.48 4.09 -1.69
N VAL A 121 6.26 5.12 -1.40
CA VAL A 121 5.86 6.52 -1.51
C VAL A 121 6.67 7.18 -2.61
N GLN A 122 5.99 7.88 -3.52
CA GLN A 122 6.59 8.67 -4.58
C GLN A 122 5.99 10.07 -4.57
N ASP A 123 6.84 11.09 -4.53
CA ASP A 123 6.40 12.47 -4.78
C ASP A 123 5.94 12.59 -6.24
N VAL A 124 4.76 13.15 -6.46
CA VAL A 124 4.26 13.35 -7.83
C VAL A 124 5.18 14.33 -8.54
N SER A 125 5.78 13.86 -9.63
CA SER A 125 6.85 14.56 -10.32
C SER A 125 6.38 15.86 -10.96
N GLU A 126 7.29 16.82 -11.03
CA GLU A 126 6.99 18.12 -11.61
C GLU A 126 6.78 18.06 -13.12
N THR A 127 7.60 17.24 -13.73
CA THR A 127 7.72 17.00 -15.15
C THR A 127 7.67 15.50 -15.34
N SER A 128 6.98 15.05 -16.38
CA SER A 128 6.98 13.64 -16.77
C SER A 128 7.64 13.49 -18.14
N ALA A 129 8.36 12.39 -18.33
CA ALA A 129 8.93 12.03 -19.63
C ALA A 129 7.87 11.48 -20.60
N ASN A 130 6.63 11.31 -20.13
CA ASN A 130 5.48 10.85 -20.90
C ASN A 130 4.24 11.69 -20.54
N ASP A 131 3.18 11.54 -21.33
CA ASP A 131 1.94 12.31 -21.17
C ASP A 131 0.96 11.72 -20.14
N ASN A 132 1.33 10.64 -19.43
CA ASN A 132 0.47 10.02 -18.43
C ASN A 132 0.61 10.70 -17.08
N THR A 133 -0.50 10.78 -16.35
CA THR A 133 -0.48 11.11 -14.92
C THR A 133 0.18 9.97 -14.13
N THR A 134 0.73 10.27 -12.95
CA THR A 134 1.24 9.26 -11.99
C THR A 134 0.15 8.26 -11.55
N PHE A 135 -1.13 8.57 -11.81
CA PHE A 135 -2.31 7.78 -11.46
C PHE A 135 -3.12 7.37 -12.68
#